data_AF-A0A2G1Z860-F1
#
_entry.id   AF-A0A2G1Z860-F1
#
_cell.length_a   1.000
_cell.length_b   1.000
_cell.length_c   1.000
_cell.angle_alpha   90.00
_cell.angle_beta   90.00
_cell.angle_gamma   90.00
#
_symmetry.space_group_name_H-M   'P 1'
#
loop_
_entity.id
_entity.type
_entity.pdbx_description
1 polymer ?
#
loop_
_entity_poly.entity_id
_entity_poly.type
_entity_poly.pdbx_seq_one_letter_code
_entity_poly.pdbx_strand_id
1 'polypeptide(L)' 'MSRIAQEMEPNWEVCIGLHFGPVVAGIVGKKQFLFDVRGDTVNIAAHLVEHGSPGAVAMTNDGGQEI' A
#
# COMPACT_ATOMS: atom_id res chain seq x y z
N MET A 1 8.70 20.76 11.03
CA MET A 1 7.46 20.24 11.62
C MET A 1 7.29 20.90 12.98
N SER A 2 6.16 21.57 13.24
CA SER A 2 5.94 22.27 14.53
C SER A 2 5.65 21.26 15.64
N ARG A 3 6.05 21.59 16.88
CA ARG A 3 5.82 20.77 18.08
C ARG A 3 4.35 20.38 18.28
N ILE A 4 3.43 21.26 17.88
CA ILE A 4 1.98 21.04 17.93
C ILE A 4 1.56 19.78 17.16
N ALA A 5 2.20 19.50 16.01
CA ALA A 5 1.87 18.32 15.20
C ALA A 5 2.32 16.99 15.85
N GLN A 6 3.24 17.02 16.82
CA GLN A 6 3.71 15.82 17.52
C GLN A 6 2.86 15.49 18.76
N GLU A 7 2.14 16.47 19.30
CA GLU A 7 1.34 16.34 20.52
C GLU A 7 -0.15 16.06 20.23
N MET A 8 -0.56 16.15 18.96
CA MET A 8 -1.92 15.80 18.52
C MET A 8 -2.01 14.33 18.14
N GLU A 9 -2.91 13.59 18.78
CA GLU A 9 -3.27 12.28 18.29
C GLU A 9 -3.97 12.40 16.93
N PRO A 10 -3.51 11.67 15.90
CA PRO A 10 -4.17 11.69 14.61
C PRO A 10 -5.59 11.16 14.74
N ASN A 11 -6.59 11.98 14.40
CA ASN A 11 -8.01 11.62 14.46
C ASN A 11 -8.53 10.94 13.18
N TRP A 12 -7.63 10.37 12.38
CA TRP A 12 -7.95 9.69 11.14
C TRP A 12 -7.80 8.18 11.30
N GLU A 13 -8.58 7.45 10.51
CA GLU A 13 -8.48 5.99 10.40
C GLU A 13 -7.81 5.63 9.08
N VAL A 14 -7.01 4.55 9.06
CA VAL A 14 -6.38 4.03 7.85
C VAL A 14 -6.88 2.62 7.56
N CYS A 15 -7.14 2.36 6.30
CA CYS A 15 -7.37 1.02 5.76
C CYS A 15 -6.10 0.54 5.06
N ILE A 16 -5.68 -0.69 5.33
CA ILE A 16 -4.47 -1.28 4.76
C ILE A 16 -4.87 -2.50 3.92
N GLY A 17 -4.46 -2.54 2.66
CA GLY A 17 -4.60 -3.71 1.78
C GLY A 17 -3.27 -4.41 1.60
N LEU A 18 -3.23 -5.72 1.80
CA LEU A 18 -2.02 -6.53 1.75
C LEU A 18 -2.20 -7.75 0.86
N HIS A 19 -1.29 -7.91 -0.10
CA HIS A 19 -1.26 -9.07 -0.98
C HIS A 19 0.19 -9.44 -1.34
N PHE A 20 0.46 -10.72 -1.51
CA PHE A 20 1.78 -11.26 -1.80
C PHE A 20 1.82 -11.88 -3.19
N GLY A 21 2.83 -11.52 -3.98
CA GLY A 21 2.98 -12.02 -5.33
C GLY A 21 4.14 -11.34 -6.06
N PRO A 22 4.43 -11.79 -7.29
CA PRO A 22 5.50 -11.22 -8.10
C PRO A 22 5.20 -9.76 -8.48
N VAL A 23 6.24 -8.94 -8.56
CA VAL A 23 6.16 -7.54 -8.97
C VAL A 23 7.31 -7.18 -9.89
N VAL A 24 7.12 -6.13 -10.69
CA VAL A 24 8.18 -5.50 -11.47
C VAL A 24 8.45 -4.13 -10.87
N ALA A 25 9.70 -3.87 -10.52
CA ALA A 25 10.14 -2.57 -10.02
C ALA A 25 11.12 -1.92 -11.00
N GLY A 26 11.09 -0.59 -11.10
CA GLY A 26 11.99 0.14 -11.99
C GLY A 26 11.81 1.65 -11.91
N ILE A 27 12.58 2.37 -12.73
CA ILE A 27 12.48 3.82 -12.84
C ILE A 27 11.48 4.17 -13.94
N VAL A 28 10.48 4.97 -13.60
CA VAL A 28 9.46 5.50 -14.51
C VAL A 28 9.69 7.00 -14.73
N GLY A 29 9.44 7.44 -15.96
CA GLY A 29 9.47 8.86 -16.35
C GLY A 29 10.66 9.23 -17.23
N LYS A 30 10.47 10.24 -18.08
CA LYS A 30 11.50 10.75 -19.01
C LYS A 30 12.17 12.05 -18.55
N LYS A 31 11.54 12.77 -17.60
CA LYS A 31 12.00 14.07 -17.10
C LYS A 31 12.14 14.10 -15.58
N GLN A 32 11.30 13.37 -14.87
CA GLN A 32 11.39 13.14 -13.43
C GLN A 32 11.41 11.64 -13.24
N PHE A 33 12.56 11.12 -12.85
CA PHE A 33 12.78 9.70 -12.64
C PHE A 33 12.27 9.32 -11.26
N LEU A 34 11.28 8.44 -11.21
CA LEU A 34 10.71 7.91 -9.97
C LEU A 34 10.89 6.40 -9.95
N PHE A 35 11.44 5.87 -8.87
CA PHE A 35 11.41 4.43 -8.64
C PHE A 35 9.99 4.02 -8.23
N ASP A 36 9.41 3.05 -8.91
CA ASP A 36 8.03 2.62 -8.74
C ASP A 36 7.92 1.08 -8.86
N VAL A 37 6.88 0.51 -8.27
CA VAL A 37 6.58 -0.94 -8.27
C VAL A 37 5.22 -1.15 -8.92
N ARG A 38 5.14 -2.06 -9.90
CA ARG A 38 3.93 -2.35 -10.67
C ARG A 38 3.70 -3.85 -10.87
N GLY A 39 2.46 -4.22 -11.14
CA GLY A 39 2.02 -5.58 -11.41
C GLY A 39 0.64 -5.86 -10.80
N ASP A 40 0.08 -7.02 -11.11
CA ASP A 40 -1.23 -7.41 -10.59
C ASP A 40 -1.23 -7.49 -9.05
N THR A 41 -0.09 -7.88 -8.46
CA THR A 41 0.07 -7.94 -7.01
C THR A 41 -0.25 -6.60 -6.32
N VAL A 42 0.23 -5.48 -6.86
CA VAL A 42 -0.04 -4.15 -6.28
C VAL A 42 -1.47 -3.68 -6.58
N ASN A 43 -2.04 -4.07 -7.71
CA ASN A 43 -3.43 -3.77 -8.05
C ASN A 43 -4.41 -4.50 -7.12
N ILE A 44 -4.15 -5.77 -6.81
CA ILE A 44 -4.95 -6.55 -5.85
C ILE A 44 -4.85 -5.93 -4.46
N ALA A 45 -3.65 -5.57 -4.00
CA ALA A 45 -3.49 -4.87 -2.72
C ALA A 45 -4.28 -3.55 -2.68
N ALA A 46 -4.26 -2.76 -3.75
CA ALA A 46 -5.07 -1.54 -3.85
C ALA A 46 -6.57 -1.82 -3.82
N HIS A 47 -7.03 -2.86 -4.52
CA HIS A 47 -8.43 -3.25 -4.55
C HIS A 47 -8.95 -3.74 -3.19
N LEU A 48 -8.09 -4.37 -2.38
CA LEU A 48 -8.42 -4.74 -1.00
C LEU A 48 -8.70 -3.50 -0.13
N VAL A 49 -8.01 -2.38 -0.37
CA VAL A 49 -8.28 -1.11 0.34
C VAL A 49 -9.65 -0.55 -0.02
N GLU A 50 -10.04 -0.62 -1.30
CA GLU A 50 -11.34 -0.12 -1.79
C GLU A 50 -12.53 -0.78 -1.08
N HIS A 51 -12.38 -2.03 -0.63
CA HIS A 51 -13.41 -2.82 0.05
C HIS A 51 -13.17 -2.99 1.56
N GLY A 52 -12.03 -2.51 2.06
CA GLY A 52 -11.65 -2.65 3.46
C GLY A 52 -12.36 -1.65 4.37
N SER A 53 -12.58 -2.05 5.63
CA SER A 53 -13.17 -1.16 6.63
C SER A 53 -12.14 -0.16 7.20
N PRO A 54 -12.56 1.04 7.62
CA PRO A 54 -11.69 1.97 8.34
C PRO A 54 -11.02 1.30 9.55
N GLY A 55 -9.72 1.54 9.73
CA GLY A 55 -8.94 0.96 10.83
C GLY A 55 -8.58 -0.52 10.67
N ALA A 56 -8.95 -1.17 9.55
CA ALA A 56 -8.72 -2.59 9.33
C ALA A 56 -7.59 -2.87 8.34
N VAL A 57 -7.07 -4.11 8.41
CA VAL A 57 -6.16 -4.69 7.41
C VAL A 57 -6.92 -5.75 6.62
N ALA A 58 -7.03 -5.55 5.31
CA ALA A 58 -7.61 -6.49 4.36
C ALA A 58 -6.50 -7.26 3.63
N MET A 59 -6.65 -8.57 3.52
CA MET A 59 -5.64 -9.50 2.97
C MET A 59 -6.31 -10.58 2.12
N THR A 60 -5.67 -11.03 1.04
CA THR A 60 -6.13 -12.24 0.33
C THR A 60 -5.78 -13.51 1.11
N ASN A 61 -6.58 -14.57 0.96
CA ASN A 61 -6.40 -15.84 1.68
C ASN A 61 -5.35 -16.77 1.04
N ASP A 62 -4.61 -16.24 0.07
CA ASP A 62 -3.64 -16.95 -0.74
C ASP A 62 -2.32 -16.81 0.00
N GLY A 63 -2.15 -17.65 1.04
CA GLY A 63 -0.97 -17.67 1.89
C GLY A 63 0.29 -17.66 1.02
N GLY A 64 1.15 -16.66 1.24
CA GLY A 64 2.29 -16.33 0.38
C GLY A 64 2.98 -17.57 -0.16
N GLN A 65 2.71 -17.88 -1.42
CA GLN A 65 3.31 -19.04 -2.05
C GLN A 65 4.77 -18.69 -2.31
N GLU A 66 5.62 -19.25 -1.45
CA GLU A 66 7.08 -19.13 -1.48
C GLU A 66 7.59 -19.41 -2.89
N ILE A 67 8.43 -18.49 -3.39
CA ILE A 67 9.34 -18.72 -4.52
C ILE A 67 10.74 -18.85 -3.93
#